data_AF-A0A444UFQ7-F1
#
_entry.id   AF-A0A444UFQ7-F1
#
_cell.length_a   1.000
_cell.length_b   1.000
_cell.length_c   1.000
_cell.angle_alpha   90.00
_cell.angle_beta   90.00
_cell.angle_gamma   90.00
#
_symmetry.space_group_name_H-M   'P 1'
#
loop_
_entity.id
_entity.type
_entity.pdbx_description
1 polymer ?
#
loop_
_entity_poly.entity_id
_entity_poly.type
_entity_poly.pdbx_seq_one_letter_code
_entity_poly.pdbx_strand_id
1 'polypeptide(L)'
;MSRSSSASSSFNGCVVLPPIISARDKNFLDSVYQFIQSEQKTVGCPGNGPDEQRYIIHSVAFDKVIEHATVYKSILTSIKQAYDDCIGAVRKGHKDATFIRGKLKTMAAEPTTLTYSIKRAAQLQERIEIIKKDSAELDAQILKIRESRKKQTQSPEEASKKREVNSSTKIPGLTFEESLNPEALTKHLEYLEGKLTEIKQKKNSNYVPLHVKAEVDHKMKQTFEQREELAAENEKLRLRYRRMKLLADAVSSWERSDGNIPLLEFMSPTLKQASELKVTDAAYYSMDSVGFEEDDPLKIKASELLLEYIERFLELFEGGHYEAAAFHAANSPHGVLRNSKTMKRFKAITEYKGKFSPQLLFFQALMISSNAVKHPPDADMSVEGVQCALKHNCLVSVVNWVTQKRLTYSEKLAEVIVPLLYLA
;
A
#
# COMPACT_ATOMS: atom_id res chain seq x y z
N MET A 1 -36.82 24.66 -37.56
CA MET A 1 -37.87 25.61 -37.15
C MET A 1 -37.19 26.86 -36.64
N SER A 2 -37.31 27.93 -37.42
CA SER A 2 -36.80 29.27 -37.14
C SER A 2 -37.53 29.89 -35.94
N ARG A 3 -36.80 30.66 -35.11
CA ARG A 3 -37.29 31.94 -34.59
C ARG A 3 -36.14 32.74 -33.97
N SER A 4 -35.72 33.70 -34.77
CA SER A 4 -35.13 34.98 -34.42
C SER A 4 -36.02 35.77 -33.45
N SER A 5 -35.41 36.36 -32.41
CA SER A 5 -35.98 37.47 -31.65
C SER A 5 -34.85 38.42 -31.25
N SER A 6 -34.62 39.41 -32.10
CA SER A 6 -33.85 40.62 -31.84
C SER A 6 -34.56 41.49 -30.82
N ALA A 7 -33.89 41.83 -29.71
CA ALA A 7 -34.27 42.93 -28.84
C ALA A 7 -33.13 43.95 -28.82
N SER A 8 -33.26 44.96 -29.67
CA SER A 8 -32.45 46.17 -29.67
C SER A 8 -32.92 47.07 -28.53
N SER A 9 -32.12 47.19 -27.46
CA SER A 9 -32.25 48.27 -26.49
C SER A 9 -31.20 49.34 -26.78
N SER A 10 -31.69 50.44 -27.35
CA SER A 10 -30.96 51.67 -27.59
C SER A 10 -30.58 52.30 -26.24
N PHE A 11 -29.31 52.22 -25.84
CA PHE A 11 -28.75 53.09 -24.82
C PHE A 11 -27.79 54.08 -25.45
N ASN A 12 -28.06 55.35 -25.15
CA ASN A 12 -27.45 56.55 -25.68
C ASN A 12 -25.91 56.51 -25.66
N GLY A 13 -25.32 56.99 -26.77
CA GLY A 13 -23.88 57.12 -26.93
C GLY A 13 -23.28 58.07 -25.90
N CYS A 14 -22.59 57.49 -24.91
CA CYS A 14 -21.53 58.20 -24.22
C CYS A 14 -20.32 58.17 -25.15
N VAL A 15 -19.91 59.32 -25.68
CA VAL A 15 -18.65 59.47 -26.40
C VAL A 15 -17.54 59.19 -25.40
N VAL A 16 -17.03 57.95 -25.39
CA VAL A 16 -15.87 57.56 -24.60
C VAL A 16 -14.66 58.27 -25.21
N LEU A 17 -14.27 59.41 -24.64
CA LEU A 17 -13.00 60.04 -24.96
C LEU A 17 -11.87 59.01 -24.74
N PRO A 18 -10.88 58.92 -25.64
CA PRO A 18 -9.73 58.06 -25.40
C PRO A 18 -9.08 58.50 -24.09
N PRO A 19 -8.76 57.56 -23.18
CA PRO A 19 -8.15 57.91 -21.90
C PRO A 19 -6.89 58.72 -22.19
N ILE A 20 -6.76 59.88 -21.56
CA ILE A 20 -5.52 60.66 -21.56
C ILE A 20 -4.55 59.88 -20.67
N ILE A 21 -3.90 58.87 -21.26
CA ILE A 21 -2.90 58.06 -20.57
C ILE A 21 -1.69 58.97 -20.35
N SER A 22 -1.40 59.31 -19.10
CA SER A 22 -0.19 60.07 -18.81
C SER A 22 1.02 59.24 -19.19
N ALA A 23 2.12 59.88 -19.61
CA ALA A 23 3.36 59.16 -19.92
C ALA A 23 3.85 58.30 -18.72
N ARG A 24 3.48 58.67 -17.49
CA ARG A 24 3.74 57.90 -16.27
C ARG A 24 2.94 56.60 -16.23
N ASP A 25 1.64 56.65 -16.56
CA ASP A 25 0.77 55.46 -16.57
C ASP A 25 1.23 54.44 -17.63
N LYS A 26 1.69 54.94 -18.79
CA LYS A 26 2.25 54.09 -19.85
C LYS A 26 3.52 53.36 -19.40
N ASN A 27 4.46 54.10 -18.81
CA ASN A 27 5.71 53.51 -18.29
C ASN A 27 5.45 52.51 -17.15
N PHE A 28 4.45 52.78 -16.29
CA PHE A 28 4.03 51.86 -15.25
C PHE A 28 3.45 50.57 -15.82
N LEU A 29 2.53 50.65 -16.78
CA LEU A 29 1.96 49.48 -17.44
C LEU A 29 3.04 48.63 -18.13
N ASP A 30 3.98 49.26 -18.83
CA ASP A 30 5.11 48.57 -19.44
C ASP A 30 5.97 47.84 -18.39
N SER A 31 6.20 48.45 -17.22
CA SER A 31 6.88 47.79 -16.10
C SER A 31 6.10 46.59 -15.54
N VAL A 32 4.78 46.68 -15.43
CA VAL A 32 3.93 45.57 -14.97
C VAL A 32 3.93 44.42 -15.99
N TYR A 33 3.86 44.72 -17.29
CA TYR A 33 3.95 43.70 -18.33
C TYR A 33 5.32 43.00 -18.35
N GLN A 34 6.40 43.76 -18.19
CA GLN A 34 7.74 43.16 -18.09
C GLN A 34 7.86 42.25 -16.86
N PHE A 35 7.31 42.66 -15.71
CA PHE A 35 7.26 41.83 -14.50
C PHE A 35 6.52 40.51 -14.73
N ILE A 36 5.33 40.56 -15.35
CA ILE A 36 4.56 39.34 -15.64
C ILE A 36 5.37 38.40 -16.54
N GLN A 37 6.01 38.93 -17.59
CA GLN A 37 6.79 38.13 -18.53
C GLN A 37 8.06 37.54 -17.91
N SER A 38 8.75 38.27 -17.03
CA SER A 38 9.95 37.78 -16.34
C SER A 38 9.62 36.67 -15.35
N GLU A 39 8.56 36.85 -14.55
CA GLU A 39 8.10 35.85 -13.58
C GLU A 39 7.58 34.58 -14.27
N GLN A 40 6.80 34.73 -15.36
CA GLN A 40 6.32 33.59 -16.14
C GLN A 40 7.47 32.75 -16.72
N LYS A 41 8.54 33.39 -17.22
CA LYS A 41 9.74 32.70 -17.71
C LYS A 41 10.53 32.02 -16.58
N THR A 42 10.65 32.67 -15.43
CA THR A 42 11.41 32.17 -14.28
C THR A 42 10.75 30.93 -13.68
N VAL A 43 9.42 30.96 -13.56
CA VAL A 43 8.64 29.88 -12.95
C VAL A 43 8.30 28.77 -13.96
N GLY A 44 8.57 28.98 -15.25
CA GLY A 44 8.28 28.00 -16.30
C GLY A 44 6.78 27.79 -16.54
N CYS A 45 5.97 28.84 -16.32
CA CYS A 45 4.53 28.76 -16.40
C CYS A 45 4.06 28.56 -17.87
N PRO A 46 3.08 27.68 -18.15
CA PRO A 46 2.54 27.51 -19.50
C PRO A 46 1.99 28.81 -20.08
N GLY A 47 1.95 28.97 -21.41
CA GLY A 47 1.40 30.17 -22.05
C GLY A 47 -0.12 30.35 -21.86
N ASN A 48 -0.88 29.25 -21.78
CA ASN A 48 -2.35 29.24 -21.63
C ASN A 48 -2.83 28.18 -20.62
N GLY A 49 -4.00 28.41 -20.01
CA GLY A 49 -4.71 27.44 -19.16
C GLY A 49 -4.71 27.77 -17.66
N PRO A 50 -5.54 27.05 -16.87
CA PRO A 50 -5.63 27.22 -15.43
C PRO A 50 -4.35 26.68 -14.78
N ASP A 51 -3.54 27.59 -14.24
CA ASP A 51 -2.29 27.28 -13.55
C ASP A 51 -2.21 28.11 -12.27
N GLU A 52 -1.81 27.48 -11.17
CA GLU A 52 -1.80 28.10 -9.85
C GLU A 52 -0.72 29.17 -9.73
N GLN A 53 0.42 28.96 -10.40
CA GLN A 53 1.51 29.92 -10.45
C GLN A 53 1.13 31.14 -11.30
N ARG A 54 0.39 30.94 -12.40
CA ARG A 54 -0.21 32.05 -13.17
C ARG A 54 -1.12 32.91 -12.30
N TYR A 55 -2.03 32.30 -11.54
CA TYR A 55 -2.93 33.05 -10.65
C TYR A 55 -2.14 33.90 -9.64
N ILE A 56 -1.08 33.35 -9.04
CA ILE A 56 -0.24 34.07 -8.08
C ILE A 56 0.45 35.27 -8.76
N ILE A 57 1.06 35.07 -9.93
CA ILE A 57 1.76 36.13 -10.67
C ILE A 57 0.78 37.28 -11.03
N HIS A 58 -0.40 36.94 -11.54
CA HIS A 58 -1.41 37.93 -11.91
C HIS A 58 -2.05 38.60 -10.68
N SER A 59 -2.21 37.90 -9.56
CA SER A 59 -2.69 38.49 -8.30
C SER A 59 -1.73 39.56 -7.79
N VAL A 60 -0.42 39.25 -7.77
CA VAL A 60 0.63 40.21 -7.39
C VAL A 60 0.73 41.38 -8.38
N ALA A 61 0.56 41.13 -9.68
CA ALA A 61 0.54 42.19 -10.67
C ALA A 61 -0.68 43.12 -10.48
N PHE A 62 -1.84 42.57 -10.10
CA PHE A 62 -3.04 43.34 -9.80
C PHE A 62 -2.88 44.18 -8.53
N ASP A 63 -2.19 43.67 -7.51
CA ASP A 63 -1.85 44.44 -6.30
C ASP A 63 -1.01 45.67 -6.63
N LYS A 64 -0.02 45.54 -7.54
CA LYS A 64 0.75 46.69 -8.05
C LYS A 64 -0.14 47.73 -8.74
N VAL A 65 -1.15 47.30 -9.49
CA VAL A 65 -2.12 48.20 -10.15
C VAL A 65 -3.01 48.91 -9.13
N ILE A 66 -3.45 48.21 -8.08
CA ILE A 66 -4.22 48.77 -6.97
C ILE A 66 -3.42 49.85 -6.23
N GLU A 67 -2.12 49.62 -6.01
CA GLU A 67 -1.23 50.59 -5.38
C GLU A 67 -1.04 51.86 -6.22
N HIS A 68 -0.92 51.71 -7.55
CA HIS A 68 -0.76 52.82 -8.47
C HIS A 68 -2.07 53.63 -8.67
N ALA A 69 -3.22 52.96 -8.70
CA ALA A 69 -4.54 53.57 -8.92
C ALA A 69 -5.16 54.09 -7.60
N THR A 70 -4.52 55.08 -6.98
CA THR A 70 -4.88 55.60 -5.64
C THR A 70 -6.35 56.04 -5.51
N VAL A 71 -6.92 56.66 -6.55
CA VAL A 71 -8.31 57.16 -6.57
C VAL A 71 -9.34 56.01 -6.58
N TYR A 72 -9.03 54.92 -7.26
CA TYR A 72 -9.93 53.76 -7.41
C TYR A 72 -9.56 52.60 -6.51
N LYS A 73 -8.61 52.79 -5.59
CA LYS A 73 -8.04 51.75 -4.73
C LYS A 73 -9.11 50.96 -3.99
N SER A 74 -10.06 51.63 -3.35
CA SER A 74 -11.14 50.98 -2.59
C SER A 74 -12.01 50.06 -3.45
N ILE A 75 -12.38 50.53 -4.65
CA ILE A 75 -13.20 49.78 -5.60
C ILE A 75 -12.42 48.58 -6.16
N LEU A 76 -11.17 48.78 -6.58
CA LEU A 76 -10.34 47.70 -7.13
C LEU A 76 -10.02 46.63 -6.08
N THR A 77 -9.76 47.02 -4.83
CA THR A 77 -9.58 46.07 -3.72
C THR A 77 -10.87 45.27 -3.46
N SER A 78 -12.03 45.93 -3.46
CA SER A 78 -13.32 45.25 -3.28
C SER A 78 -13.62 44.27 -4.43
N ILE A 79 -13.31 44.65 -5.67
CA ILE A 79 -13.43 43.76 -6.83
C ILE A 79 -12.48 42.57 -6.68
N LYS A 80 -11.21 42.80 -6.33
CA LYS A 80 -10.23 41.72 -6.11
C LYS A 80 -10.75 40.71 -5.08
N GLN A 81 -11.23 41.21 -3.94
CA GLN A 81 -11.74 40.40 -2.85
C GLN A 81 -12.94 39.55 -3.30
N ALA A 82 -13.88 40.11 -4.04
CA ALA A 82 -15.03 39.35 -4.56
C ALA A 82 -14.62 38.20 -5.51
N TYR A 83 -13.60 38.42 -6.34
CA TYR A 83 -13.05 37.36 -7.20
C TYR A 83 -12.24 36.33 -6.40
N ASP A 84 -11.44 36.75 -5.43
CA ASP A 84 -10.68 35.85 -4.56
C ASP A 84 -11.61 34.94 -3.74
N ASP A 85 -12.72 35.48 -3.22
CA ASP A 85 -13.77 34.72 -2.54
C ASP A 85 -14.45 33.71 -3.48
N CYS A 86 -14.77 34.13 -4.71
CA CYS A 86 -15.37 33.26 -5.72
C CYS A 86 -14.42 32.11 -6.12
N ILE A 87 -13.15 32.42 -6.40
CA ILE A 87 -12.11 31.44 -6.73
C ILE A 87 -11.90 30.49 -5.54
N GLY A 88 -11.88 31.01 -4.32
CA GLY A 88 -11.79 30.23 -3.08
C GLY A 88 -12.94 29.23 -2.94
N ALA A 89 -14.18 29.69 -3.17
CA ALA A 89 -15.37 28.83 -3.15
C ALA A 89 -15.31 27.72 -4.22
N VAL A 90 -14.91 28.05 -5.45
CA VAL A 90 -14.76 27.07 -6.54
C VAL A 90 -13.67 26.04 -6.21
N ARG A 91 -12.51 26.48 -5.69
CA ARG A 91 -11.42 25.59 -5.29
C ARG A 91 -11.84 24.66 -4.16
N LYS A 92 -12.56 25.17 -3.16
CA LYS A 92 -13.11 24.37 -2.06
C LYS A 92 -14.10 23.32 -2.60
N GLY A 93 -15.04 23.74 -3.44
CA GLY A 93 -15.99 22.82 -4.08
C GLY A 93 -15.31 21.72 -4.90
N HIS A 94 -14.23 22.04 -5.62
CA HIS A 94 -13.45 21.03 -6.35
C HIS A 94 -12.78 20.03 -5.40
N LYS A 95 -12.15 20.49 -4.32
CA LYS A 95 -11.53 19.64 -3.29
C LYS A 95 -12.58 18.71 -2.67
N ASP A 96 -13.71 19.26 -2.25
CA ASP A 96 -14.81 18.49 -1.66
C ASP A 96 -15.34 17.44 -2.64
N ALA A 97 -15.56 17.81 -3.91
CA ALA A 97 -16.00 16.87 -4.94
C ALA A 97 -14.99 15.75 -5.20
N THR A 98 -13.68 16.06 -5.24
CA THR A 98 -12.64 15.03 -5.40
C THR A 98 -12.58 14.08 -4.21
N PHE A 99 -12.74 14.59 -3.00
CA PHE A 99 -12.80 13.79 -1.76
C PHE A 99 -14.00 12.85 -1.76
N ILE A 100 -15.20 13.37 -2.03
CA ILE A 100 -16.42 12.57 -2.10
C ILE A 100 -16.32 11.51 -3.20
N ARG A 101 -15.78 11.85 -4.38
CA ARG A 101 -15.56 10.89 -5.46
C ARG A 101 -14.57 9.79 -5.05
N GLY A 102 -13.51 10.15 -4.33
CA GLY A 102 -12.57 9.18 -3.75
C GLY A 102 -13.26 8.22 -2.79
N LYS A 103 -14.02 8.77 -1.82
CA LYS A 103 -14.79 7.99 -0.83
C LYS A 103 -15.84 7.09 -1.47
N LEU A 104 -16.54 7.58 -2.50
CA LEU A 104 -17.52 6.79 -3.24
C LEU A 104 -16.85 5.65 -4.00
N LYS A 105 -15.68 5.89 -4.61
CA LYS A 105 -14.92 4.85 -5.30
C LYS A 105 -14.44 3.76 -4.33
N THR A 106 -14.00 4.14 -3.12
CA THR A 106 -13.63 3.16 -2.09
C THR A 106 -14.83 2.38 -1.59
N MET A 107 -15.96 3.05 -1.32
CA MET A 107 -17.20 2.39 -0.89
C MET A 107 -17.82 1.52 -1.98
N ALA A 108 -17.58 1.82 -3.26
CA ALA A 108 -18.03 0.98 -4.37
C ALA A 108 -17.14 -0.27 -4.55
N ALA A 109 -15.88 -0.23 -4.13
CA ALA A 109 -14.96 -1.36 -4.15
C ALA A 109 -15.16 -2.30 -2.95
N GLU A 110 -15.53 -1.76 -1.79
CA GLU A 110 -15.73 -2.50 -0.54
C GLU A 110 -16.67 -3.73 -0.63
N PRO A 111 -17.82 -3.69 -1.35
CA PRO A 111 -18.68 -4.86 -1.56
C PRO A 111 -18.00 -5.98 -2.34
N THR A 112 -17.09 -5.65 -3.27
CA THR A 112 -16.37 -6.66 -4.04
C THR A 112 -15.37 -7.39 -3.14
N THR A 113 -14.60 -6.66 -2.32
CA THR A 113 -13.66 -7.22 -1.34
C THR A 113 -14.36 -8.12 -0.31
N LEU A 114 -15.51 -7.68 0.24
CA LEU A 114 -16.29 -8.49 1.16
C LEU A 114 -16.81 -9.77 0.48
N THR A 115 -17.26 -9.68 -0.76
CA THR A 115 -17.72 -10.84 -1.54
C THR A 115 -16.60 -11.86 -1.75
N TYR A 116 -15.36 -11.40 -2.01
CA TYR A 116 -14.20 -12.28 -2.12
C TYR A 116 -13.85 -12.97 -0.80
N SER A 117 -13.84 -12.23 0.31
CA SER A 117 -13.60 -12.79 1.65
C SER A 117 -14.64 -13.85 2.01
N ILE A 118 -15.92 -13.61 1.70
CA ILE A 118 -17.00 -14.59 1.91
C ILE A 118 -16.79 -15.84 1.06
N LYS A 119 -16.48 -15.68 -0.24
CA LYS A 119 -16.21 -16.81 -1.14
C LYS A 119 -15.01 -17.64 -0.66
N ARG A 120 -13.93 -16.98 -0.23
CA ARG A 120 -12.74 -17.65 0.28
C ARG A 120 -13.00 -18.37 1.60
N ALA A 121 -13.80 -17.79 2.49
CA ALA A 121 -14.23 -18.45 3.71
C ALA A 121 -15.00 -19.75 3.41
N ALA A 122 -15.94 -19.72 2.47
CA ALA A 122 -16.70 -20.91 2.07
C ALA A 122 -15.80 -22.02 1.49
N GLN A 123 -14.85 -21.67 0.63
CA GLN A 123 -13.89 -22.63 0.06
C GLN A 123 -12.99 -23.26 1.14
N LEU A 124 -12.56 -22.49 2.14
CA LEU A 124 -11.77 -23.01 3.25
C LEU A 124 -12.61 -23.93 4.14
N GLN A 125 -13.88 -23.61 4.35
CA GLN A 125 -14.82 -24.45 5.09
C GLN A 125 -14.96 -25.83 4.44
N GLU A 126 -15.17 -25.87 3.11
CA GLU A 126 -15.29 -27.12 2.34
C GLU A 126 -14.01 -27.97 2.44
N ARG A 127 -12.83 -27.35 2.32
CA ARG A 127 -11.55 -28.05 2.49
C ARG A 127 -11.38 -28.62 3.90
N ILE A 128 -11.80 -27.90 4.94
CA ILE A 128 -11.76 -28.38 6.31
C ILE A 128 -12.68 -29.60 6.48
N GLU A 129 -13.86 -29.60 5.87
CA GLU A 129 -14.78 -30.74 5.91
C GLU A 129 -14.19 -31.98 5.24
N ILE A 130 -13.56 -31.83 4.07
CA ILE A 130 -12.85 -32.92 3.40
C ILE A 130 -11.75 -33.50 4.30
N ILE A 131 -10.89 -32.62 4.86
CA ILE A 131 -9.80 -33.05 5.76
C ILE A 131 -10.35 -33.79 7.00
N LYS A 132 -11.46 -33.32 7.57
CA LYS A 132 -12.11 -33.99 8.71
C LYS A 132 -12.63 -35.37 8.34
N LYS A 133 -13.23 -35.53 7.17
CA LYS A 133 -13.71 -36.82 6.66
C LYS A 133 -12.55 -37.80 6.46
N ASP A 134 -11.49 -37.35 5.79
CA ASP A 134 -10.31 -38.18 5.55
C ASP A 134 -9.61 -38.57 6.86
N SER A 135 -9.56 -37.66 7.83
CA SER A 135 -9.01 -37.95 9.18
C SER A 135 -9.83 -39.03 9.89
N ALA A 136 -11.16 -38.95 9.83
CA ALA A 136 -12.03 -39.95 10.43
C ALA A 136 -11.88 -41.33 9.75
N GLU A 137 -11.68 -41.36 8.43
CA GLU A 137 -11.44 -42.61 7.71
C GLU A 137 -10.11 -43.26 8.10
N LEU A 138 -9.05 -42.46 8.19
CA LEU A 138 -7.74 -42.93 8.66
C LEU A 138 -7.81 -43.49 10.09
N ASP A 139 -8.52 -42.81 10.99
CA ASP A 139 -8.72 -43.29 12.35
C ASP A 139 -9.46 -44.64 12.39
N ALA A 140 -10.48 -44.83 11.55
CA ALA A 140 -11.20 -46.10 11.43
C ALA A 140 -10.30 -47.23 10.90
N GLN A 141 -9.43 -46.93 9.93
CA GLN A 141 -8.45 -47.90 9.43
C GLN A 141 -7.43 -48.29 10.50
N ILE A 142 -6.94 -47.32 11.28
CA ILE A 142 -6.02 -47.56 12.40
C ILE A 142 -6.67 -48.49 13.44
N LEU A 143 -7.95 -48.27 13.77
CA LEU A 143 -8.69 -49.13 14.71
C LEU A 143 -8.81 -50.56 14.18
N LYS A 144 -9.19 -50.74 12.91
CA LYS A 144 -9.25 -52.07 12.27
C LYS A 144 -7.91 -52.80 12.35
N ILE A 145 -6.81 -52.13 12.02
CA ILE A 145 -5.46 -52.72 12.10
C ILE A 145 -5.12 -53.14 13.54
N ARG A 146 -5.48 -52.32 14.54
CA ARG A 146 -5.25 -52.64 15.96
C ARG A 146 -6.09 -53.85 16.41
N GLU A 147 -7.34 -53.94 15.98
CA GLU A 147 -8.22 -55.07 16.30
C GLU A 147 -7.74 -56.37 15.64
N SER A 148 -7.33 -56.34 14.38
CA SER A 148 -6.75 -57.50 13.68
C SER A 148 -5.52 -58.03 14.41
N ARG A 149 -4.64 -57.15 14.90
CA ARG A 149 -3.48 -57.54 15.72
C ARG A 149 -3.87 -58.15 17.07
N LYS A 150 -4.89 -57.61 17.75
CA LYS A 150 -5.41 -58.19 19.01
C LYS A 150 -6.00 -59.58 18.79
N LYS A 151 -6.77 -59.80 17.72
CA LYS A 151 -7.37 -61.10 17.38
C LYS A 151 -6.32 -62.18 17.06
N GLN A 152 -5.22 -61.82 16.39
CA GLN A 152 -4.07 -62.73 16.18
C GLN A 152 -3.37 -63.14 17.48
N THR A 153 -3.52 -62.38 18.56
CA THR A 153 -2.89 -62.67 19.86
C THR A 153 -3.78 -63.55 20.75
N GLN A 154 -5.04 -63.81 20.37
CA GLN A 154 -6.06 -64.39 21.27
C GLN A 154 -6.73 -65.69 20.77
N SER A 155 -6.24 -66.35 19.71
CA SER A 155 -6.73 -67.69 19.35
C SER A 155 -6.03 -68.77 20.19
N PRO A 156 -6.77 -69.65 20.90
CA PRO A 156 -6.21 -70.73 21.70
C PRO A 156 -6.27 -72.08 20.96
N GLU A 157 -5.13 -72.74 20.78
CA GLU A 157 -5.07 -74.20 20.63
C GLU A 157 -3.94 -74.78 21.51
N GLU A 158 -4.40 -75.54 22.50
CA GLU A 158 -3.90 -76.82 23.03
C GLU A 158 -2.51 -76.96 23.68
N ALA A 159 -2.53 -77.79 24.72
CA ALA A 159 -1.52 -77.96 25.73
C ALA A 159 -0.34 -78.87 25.33
N SER A 160 0.77 -78.65 26.03
CA SER A 160 1.83 -79.64 26.31
C SER A 160 2.66 -80.15 25.12
N LYS A 161 3.67 -79.37 24.73
CA LYS A 161 5.02 -79.90 24.54
C LYS A 161 6.01 -78.92 25.17
N LYS A 162 6.98 -79.46 25.92
CA LYS A 162 8.14 -78.73 26.43
C LYS A 162 8.63 -77.82 25.30
N ARG A 163 8.61 -76.49 25.50
CA ARG A 163 9.29 -75.57 24.59
C ARG A 163 10.78 -75.87 24.77
N GLU A 164 11.29 -76.79 23.95
CA GLU A 164 12.62 -76.60 23.41
C GLU A 164 12.70 -75.13 23.02
N VAL A 165 13.66 -74.42 23.62
CA VAL A 165 13.98 -73.06 23.25
C VAL A 165 14.47 -73.15 21.82
N ASN A 166 13.53 -73.10 20.87
CA ASN A 166 13.83 -72.98 19.46
C ASN A 166 14.62 -71.69 19.33
N SER A 167 15.91 -71.82 19.10
CA SER A 167 16.91 -70.76 18.90
C SER A 167 16.67 -69.96 17.60
N SER A 168 15.46 -70.00 17.06
CA SER A 168 15.07 -69.51 15.75
C SER A 168 13.85 -68.58 15.85
N THR A 169 13.93 -67.61 16.76
CA THR A 169 12.99 -66.47 16.75
C THR A 169 13.30 -65.63 15.51
N LYS A 170 12.40 -65.68 14.52
CA LYS A 170 12.54 -64.94 13.25
C LYS A 170 12.68 -63.45 13.53
N ILE A 171 13.62 -62.79 12.85
CA ILE A 171 13.77 -61.33 12.92
C ILE A 171 12.52 -60.71 12.25
N PRO A 172 11.78 -59.81 12.93
CA PRO A 172 10.58 -59.20 12.37
C PRO A 172 10.89 -58.46 11.06
N GLY A 173 10.25 -58.86 9.96
CA GLY A 173 10.45 -58.24 8.64
C GLY A 173 11.46 -58.95 7.72
N LEU A 174 12.05 -60.07 8.18
CA LEU A 174 12.89 -60.97 7.36
C LEU A 174 12.24 -62.36 7.29
N THR A 175 12.42 -63.03 6.15
CA THR A 175 12.07 -64.45 6.02
C THR A 175 13.09 -65.33 6.75
N PHE A 176 12.77 -66.61 7.00
CA PHE A 176 13.66 -67.53 7.72
C PHE A 176 14.99 -67.75 6.98
N GLU A 177 14.95 -67.85 5.65
CA GLU A 177 16.12 -68.02 4.80
C GLU A 177 17.00 -66.76 4.79
N GLU A 178 16.38 -65.57 4.75
CA GLU A 178 17.09 -64.30 4.84
C GLU A 178 17.70 -64.07 6.24
N SER A 179 17.06 -64.59 7.30
CA SER A 179 17.59 -64.50 8.68
C SER A 179 18.81 -65.39 8.95
N LEU A 180 19.12 -66.31 8.04
CA LEU A 180 20.33 -67.15 8.07
C LEU A 180 21.41 -66.67 7.09
N ASN A 181 21.08 -65.68 6.24
CA ASN A 181 21.99 -65.11 5.27
C ASN A 181 22.66 -63.84 5.83
N PRO A 182 24.00 -63.79 5.97
CA PRO A 182 24.70 -62.63 6.51
C PRO A 182 24.54 -61.36 5.67
N GLU A 183 24.37 -61.50 4.35
CA GLU A 183 24.23 -60.37 3.42
C GLU A 183 22.80 -59.77 3.47
N ALA A 184 21.79 -60.61 3.72
CA ALA A 184 20.44 -60.14 3.95
C ALA A 184 20.28 -59.46 5.32
N LEU A 185 20.97 -59.95 6.35
CA LEU A 185 21.01 -59.31 7.67
C LEU A 185 21.68 -57.94 7.66
N THR A 186 22.82 -57.82 6.98
CA THR A 186 23.55 -56.53 6.86
C THR A 186 22.72 -55.50 6.12
N LYS A 187 22.09 -55.87 5.01
CA LYS A 187 21.17 -55.00 4.27
C LYS A 187 19.95 -54.57 5.11
N HIS A 188 19.42 -55.47 5.95
CA HIS A 188 18.31 -55.14 6.85
C HIS A 188 18.75 -54.21 7.99
N LEU A 189 19.97 -54.39 8.50
CA LEU A 189 20.57 -53.50 9.50
C LEU A 189 20.72 -52.09 8.94
N GLU A 190 21.29 -51.94 7.73
CA GLU A 190 21.40 -50.65 7.03
C GLU A 190 20.03 -49.98 6.82
N TYR A 191 19.01 -50.77 6.47
CA TYR A 191 17.63 -50.27 6.36
C TYR A 191 17.09 -49.75 7.69
N LEU A 192 17.30 -50.48 8.79
CA LEU A 192 16.85 -50.08 10.13
C LEU A 192 17.59 -48.84 10.63
N GLU A 193 18.89 -48.74 10.37
CA GLU A 193 19.69 -47.54 10.67
C GLU A 193 19.19 -46.33 9.86
N GLY A 194 18.93 -46.51 8.56
CA GLY A 194 18.31 -45.51 7.70
C GLY A 194 16.95 -45.05 8.23
N LYS A 195 16.10 -45.97 8.67
CA LYS A 195 14.80 -45.64 9.29
C LYS A 195 14.95 -44.89 10.61
N LEU A 196 15.94 -45.26 11.43
CA LEU A 196 16.20 -44.61 12.71
C LEU A 196 16.66 -43.17 12.50
N THR A 197 17.58 -42.94 11.55
CA THR A 197 18.04 -41.58 11.21
C THR A 197 16.89 -40.74 10.64
N GLU A 198 16.06 -41.29 9.74
CA GLU A 198 14.87 -40.64 9.19
C GLU A 198 13.89 -40.21 10.31
N ILE A 199 13.61 -41.09 11.27
CA ILE A 199 12.71 -40.81 12.40
C ILE A 199 13.32 -39.75 13.33
N LYS A 200 14.64 -39.82 13.61
CA LYS A 200 15.33 -38.79 14.41
C LYS A 200 15.27 -37.43 13.72
N GLN A 201 15.49 -37.37 12.41
CA GLN A 201 15.41 -36.13 11.65
C GLN A 201 13.99 -35.56 11.69
N LYS A 202 12.96 -36.39 11.45
CA LYS A 202 11.55 -35.98 11.54
C LYS A 202 11.18 -35.51 12.95
N LYS A 203 11.65 -36.19 14.00
CA LYS A 203 11.45 -35.76 15.40
C LYS A 203 12.02 -34.36 15.62
N ASN A 204 13.21 -34.09 15.12
CA ASN A 204 13.89 -32.80 15.31
C ASN A 204 13.32 -31.68 14.42
N SER A 205 12.82 -32.00 13.22
CA SER A 205 12.30 -30.98 12.29
C SER A 205 10.81 -30.66 12.51
N ASN A 206 10.00 -31.65 12.88
CA ASN A 206 8.54 -31.54 12.82
C ASN A 206 7.85 -31.54 14.19
N TYR A 207 8.58 -31.81 15.27
CA TYR A 207 7.98 -31.92 16.60
C TYR A 207 8.67 -30.98 17.59
N VAL A 208 7.84 -30.28 18.36
CA VAL A 208 8.29 -29.41 19.45
C VAL A 208 7.94 -30.10 20.79
N PRO A 209 8.83 -30.09 21.79
CA PRO A 209 8.53 -30.63 23.10
C PRO A 209 7.29 -29.97 23.73
N LEU A 210 6.45 -30.77 24.39
CA LEU A 210 5.19 -30.31 24.99
C LEU A 210 5.37 -29.18 26.01
N HIS A 211 6.47 -29.18 26.77
CA HIS A 211 6.75 -28.14 27.76
C HIS A 211 7.01 -26.77 27.11
N VAL A 212 7.70 -26.72 25.96
CA VAL A 212 7.95 -25.47 25.22
C VAL A 212 6.65 -24.89 24.70
N LYS A 213 5.74 -25.74 24.21
CA LYS A 213 4.40 -25.31 23.79
C LYS A 213 3.63 -24.69 24.97
N ALA A 214 3.60 -25.37 26.11
CA ALA A 214 2.91 -24.86 27.30
C ALA A 214 3.49 -23.52 27.80
N GLU A 215 4.80 -23.33 27.73
CA GLU A 215 5.45 -22.05 28.07
C GLU A 215 5.04 -20.93 27.12
N VAL A 216 5.01 -21.20 25.81
CA VAL A 216 4.56 -20.23 24.79
C VAL A 216 3.09 -19.88 24.97
N ASP A 217 2.23 -20.87 25.23
CA ASP A 217 0.81 -20.65 25.48
C ASP A 217 0.58 -19.79 26.73
N HIS A 218 1.36 -20.01 27.80
CA HIS A 218 1.34 -19.18 28.99
C HIS A 218 1.80 -17.75 28.70
N LYS A 219 2.92 -17.57 27.99
CA LYS A 219 3.42 -16.24 27.59
C LYS A 219 2.40 -15.51 26.73
N MET A 220 1.79 -16.20 25.76
CA MET A 220 0.75 -15.65 24.91
C MET A 220 -0.42 -15.12 25.74
N LYS A 221 -0.91 -15.91 26.70
CA LYS A 221 -1.99 -15.50 27.60
C LYS A 221 -1.61 -14.27 28.44
N GLN A 222 -0.42 -14.26 29.03
CA GLN A 222 0.07 -13.13 29.81
C GLN A 222 0.19 -11.85 28.96
N THR A 223 0.74 -11.96 27.75
CA THR A 223 0.84 -10.80 26.85
C THR A 223 -0.53 -10.29 26.39
N PHE A 224 -1.50 -11.18 26.24
CA PHE A 224 -2.86 -10.82 25.90
C PHE A 224 -3.54 -10.06 27.04
N GLU A 225 -3.41 -10.54 28.28
CA GLU A 225 -3.95 -9.86 29.47
C GLU A 225 -3.33 -8.47 29.65
N GLN A 226 -2.01 -8.34 29.47
CA GLN A 226 -1.33 -7.04 29.49
C GLN A 226 -1.85 -6.08 28.41
N ARG A 227 -2.11 -6.60 27.20
CA ARG A 227 -2.67 -5.79 26.12
C ARG A 227 -4.06 -5.26 26.48
N GLU A 228 -4.93 -6.10 27.04
CA GLU A 228 -6.27 -5.70 27.45
C GLU A 228 -6.23 -4.64 28.57
N GLU A 229 -5.32 -4.79 29.52
CA GLU A 229 -5.10 -3.80 30.59
C GLU A 229 -4.64 -2.45 30.03
N LEU A 230 -3.64 -2.46 29.14
CA LEU A 230 -3.15 -1.26 28.47
C LEU A 230 -4.21 -0.62 27.57
N ALA A 231 -5.05 -1.41 26.89
CA ALA A 231 -6.16 -0.91 26.10
C ALA A 231 -7.19 -0.17 26.97
N ALA A 232 -7.53 -0.74 28.13
CA ALA A 232 -8.43 -0.11 29.08
C ALA A 232 -7.85 1.18 29.68
N GLU A 233 -6.53 1.23 29.93
CA GLU A 233 -5.85 2.45 30.37
C GLU A 233 -5.83 3.52 29.27
N ASN A 234 -5.53 3.14 28.04
CA ASN A 234 -5.50 4.05 26.89
C ASN A 234 -6.89 4.69 26.66
N GLU A 235 -7.97 3.92 26.78
CA GLU A 235 -9.33 4.47 26.68
C GLU A 235 -9.62 5.52 27.77
N LYS A 236 -9.17 5.30 29.02
CA LYS A 236 -9.28 6.29 30.10
C LYS A 236 -8.47 7.56 29.79
N LEU A 237 -7.24 7.40 29.28
CA LEU A 237 -6.37 8.51 28.93
C LEU A 237 -6.93 9.33 27.76
N ARG A 238 -7.45 8.66 26.72
CA ARG A 238 -8.12 9.30 25.58
C ARG A 238 -9.32 10.11 26.01
N LEU A 239 -10.17 9.57 26.91
CA LEU A 239 -11.29 10.31 27.46
C LEU A 239 -10.83 11.58 28.19
N ARG A 240 -9.78 11.47 29.01
CA ARG A 240 -9.21 12.62 29.72
C ARG A 240 -8.67 13.68 28.76
N TYR A 241 -7.96 13.26 27.71
CA TYR A 241 -7.46 14.16 26.68
C TYR A 241 -8.59 14.88 25.94
N ARG A 242 -9.66 14.17 25.55
CA ARG A 242 -10.83 14.79 24.88
C ARG A 242 -11.46 15.87 25.73
N ARG A 243 -11.69 15.57 27.02
CA ARG A 243 -12.22 16.54 27.97
C ARG A 243 -11.31 17.76 28.07
N MET A 244 -10.01 17.55 28.17
CA MET A 244 -9.03 18.65 28.24
C MET A 244 -9.01 19.48 26.96
N LYS A 245 -9.03 18.84 25.80
CA LYS A 245 -9.00 19.50 24.50
C LYS A 245 -10.25 20.35 24.26
N LEU A 246 -11.44 19.81 24.56
CA LEU A 246 -12.69 20.58 24.46
C LEU A 246 -12.65 21.85 25.32
N LEU A 247 -12.09 21.75 26.53
CA LEU A 247 -11.93 22.91 27.41
C LEU A 247 -10.89 23.90 26.87
N ALA A 248 -9.75 23.42 26.36
CA ALA A 248 -8.70 24.26 25.77
C ALA A 248 -9.18 25.00 24.52
N ASP A 249 -9.93 24.33 23.64
CA ASP A 249 -10.51 24.91 22.43
C ASP A 249 -11.56 25.99 22.78
N ALA A 250 -12.36 25.75 23.83
CA ALA A 250 -13.32 26.74 24.32
C ALA A 250 -12.63 27.97 24.93
N VAL A 251 -11.59 27.80 25.74
CA VAL A 251 -10.80 28.92 26.28
C VAL A 251 -10.16 29.73 25.14
N SER A 252 -9.58 29.05 24.15
CA SER A 252 -8.99 29.69 22.97
C SER A 252 -10.03 30.44 22.13
N SER A 253 -11.28 29.97 22.11
CA SER A 253 -12.37 30.63 21.40
C SER A 253 -12.91 31.85 22.16
N TRP A 254 -12.94 31.77 23.50
CA TRP A 254 -13.28 32.90 24.35
C TRP A 254 -12.23 34.01 24.27
N GLU A 255 -10.94 33.67 24.29
CA GLU A 255 -9.84 34.64 24.15
C GLU A 255 -9.91 35.42 22.83
N ARG A 256 -10.44 34.79 21.76
CA ARG A 256 -10.67 35.44 20.47
C ARG A 256 -11.97 36.24 20.40
N SER A 257 -12.86 36.11 21.37
CA SER A 257 -14.06 36.93 21.48
C SER A 257 -13.73 38.20 22.27
N ASP A 258 -14.14 39.37 21.80
CA ASP A 258 -13.80 40.69 22.36
C ASP A 258 -14.40 40.99 23.75
N GLY A 259 -14.55 39.99 24.63
CA GLY A 259 -14.83 40.18 26.06
C GLY A 259 -16.29 40.46 26.42
N ASN A 260 -17.24 40.30 25.49
CA ASN A 260 -18.66 40.60 25.74
C ASN A 260 -19.38 39.63 26.71
N ILE A 261 -18.77 38.47 27.02
CA ILE A 261 -19.36 37.44 27.89
C ILE A 261 -18.33 37.03 28.96
N PRO A 262 -18.69 36.99 30.26
CA PRO A 262 -17.82 36.46 31.30
C PRO A 262 -17.39 35.01 31.03
N LEU A 263 -16.12 34.69 31.27
CA LEU A 263 -15.53 33.36 30.99
C LEU A 263 -16.36 32.20 31.57
N LEU A 264 -16.85 32.36 32.80
CA LEU A 264 -17.61 31.31 33.49
C LEU A 264 -18.95 31.01 32.79
N GLU A 265 -19.61 32.04 32.28
CA GLU A 265 -20.88 31.92 31.55
C GLU A 265 -20.65 31.28 30.17
N PHE A 266 -19.55 31.65 29.50
CA PHE A 266 -19.12 31.06 28.23
C PHE A 266 -18.73 29.58 28.36
N MET A 267 -18.01 29.21 29.42
CA MET A 267 -17.50 27.84 29.63
C MET A 267 -18.53 26.88 30.25
N SER A 268 -19.56 27.38 30.94
CA SER A 268 -20.60 26.57 31.58
C SER A 268 -21.19 25.45 30.70
N PRO A 269 -21.58 25.70 29.42
CA PRO A 269 -22.07 24.63 28.54
C PRO A 269 -20.98 23.60 28.18
N THR A 270 -19.75 24.04 27.94
CA THR A 270 -18.62 23.14 27.61
C THR A 270 -18.20 22.28 28.80
N LEU A 271 -18.24 22.83 30.02
CA LEU A 271 -17.97 22.08 31.25
C LEU A 271 -19.00 20.96 31.46
N LYS A 272 -20.29 21.26 31.24
CA LYS A 272 -21.36 20.25 31.28
C LYS A 272 -21.12 19.17 30.22
N GLN A 273 -20.83 19.56 28.98
CA GLN A 273 -20.51 18.64 27.89
C GLN A 273 -19.30 17.74 28.20
N ALA A 274 -18.22 18.30 28.76
CA ALA A 274 -17.03 17.54 29.14
C ALA A 274 -17.33 16.55 30.28
N SER A 275 -18.20 16.91 31.22
CA SER A 275 -18.62 16.04 32.33
C SER A 275 -19.50 14.86 31.88
N GLU A 276 -20.35 15.08 30.87
CA GLU A 276 -21.27 14.09 30.31
C GLU A 276 -20.62 13.21 29.24
N LEU A 277 -19.43 13.58 28.75
CA LEU A 277 -18.68 12.82 27.76
C LEU A 277 -18.36 11.42 28.32
N LYS A 278 -18.93 10.38 27.70
CA LYS A 278 -18.67 8.96 28.00
C LYS A 278 -17.80 8.34 26.91
N VAL A 279 -17.13 7.25 27.25
CA VAL A 279 -16.49 6.36 26.26
C VAL A 279 -17.62 5.71 25.47
N THR A 280 -17.82 6.13 24.22
CA THR A 280 -18.77 5.52 23.29
C THR A 280 -18.03 5.13 22.00
N ASP A 281 -18.41 4.01 21.40
CA ASP A 281 -17.77 3.46 20.19
C ASP A 281 -17.76 4.44 19.01
N ALA A 282 -18.74 5.34 18.95
CA ALA A 282 -18.81 6.39 17.92
C ALA A 282 -17.65 7.40 17.97
N ALA A 283 -16.93 7.46 19.09
CA ALA A 283 -15.82 8.38 19.28
C ALA A 283 -14.47 7.80 18.82
N TYR A 284 -14.41 6.54 18.36
CA TYR A 284 -13.19 5.95 17.78
C TYR A 284 -12.74 6.67 16.50
N TYR A 285 -13.67 7.30 15.77
CA TYR A 285 -13.43 7.92 14.47
C TYR A 285 -13.23 9.44 14.48
N SER A 286 -13.36 10.11 15.62
CA SER A 286 -13.40 11.59 15.68
C SER A 286 -12.12 12.24 16.22
N MET A 287 -11.09 11.45 16.53
CA MET A 287 -9.84 11.93 17.13
C MET A 287 -8.60 11.69 16.25
N ASP A 288 -8.78 11.47 14.96
CA ASP A 288 -7.71 11.13 14.01
C ASP A 288 -6.93 12.37 13.50
N SER A 289 -7.03 13.51 14.19
CA SER A 289 -6.46 14.78 13.70
C SER A 289 -5.33 15.34 14.57
N VAL A 290 -4.93 14.72 15.69
CA VAL A 290 -3.77 15.18 16.46
C VAL A 290 -2.92 14.01 16.98
N GLY A 291 -1.95 13.61 16.16
CA GLY A 291 -0.56 13.43 16.62
C GLY A 291 -0.23 12.30 17.59
N PHE A 292 -0.76 11.09 17.39
CA PHE A 292 -0.10 9.87 17.89
C PHE A 292 0.06 8.89 16.72
N GLU A 293 1.27 8.86 16.16
CA GLU A 293 1.75 7.82 15.26
C GLU A 293 1.89 6.50 16.05
N GLU A 294 0.80 5.76 16.23
CA GLU A 294 0.79 4.29 16.34
C GLU A 294 -0.68 3.79 16.39
N ASP A 295 -0.99 2.86 15.48
CA ASP A 295 -2.32 2.35 15.10
C ASP A 295 -3.29 3.33 14.40
N ASP A 296 -2.83 3.81 13.24
CA ASP A 296 -3.65 4.47 12.22
C ASP A 296 -4.53 3.42 11.47
N PRO A 297 -5.87 3.53 11.47
CA PRO A 297 -6.75 2.68 10.66
C PRO A 297 -6.52 2.82 9.14
N LEU A 298 -5.77 3.84 8.69
CA LEU A 298 -5.25 3.93 7.33
C LEU A 298 -4.10 2.93 7.06
N LYS A 299 -3.32 2.50 8.07
CA LYS A 299 -2.28 1.46 7.90
C LYS A 299 -2.88 0.08 7.67
N ILE A 300 -4.00 -0.26 8.32
CA ILE A 300 -4.74 -1.51 8.06
C ILE A 300 -5.31 -1.48 6.63
N LYS A 301 -5.96 -0.38 6.23
CA LYS A 301 -6.46 -0.21 4.85
C LYS A 301 -5.36 -0.12 3.80
N ALA A 302 -4.21 0.47 4.13
CA ALA A 302 -3.04 0.50 3.24
C ALA A 302 -2.45 -0.90 3.06
N SER A 303 -2.46 -1.74 4.10
CA SER A 303 -2.03 -3.14 3.99
C SER A 303 -2.98 -3.98 3.12
N GLU A 304 -4.29 -3.75 3.22
CA GLU A 304 -5.31 -4.38 2.36
C GLU A 304 -5.21 -3.91 0.90
N LEU A 305 -5.12 -2.60 0.69
CA LEU A 305 -4.91 -2.00 -0.64
C LEU A 305 -3.61 -2.48 -1.29
N LEU A 306 -2.56 -2.68 -0.48
CA LEU A 306 -1.30 -3.20 -0.97
C LEU A 306 -1.41 -4.68 -1.32
N LEU A 307 -2.17 -5.46 -0.54
CA LEU A 307 -2.44 -6.87 -0.84
C LEU A 307 -3.20 -6.99 -2.17
N GLU A 308 -4.26 -6.22 -2.36
CA GLU A 308 -5.03 -6.15 -3.61
C GLU A 308 -4.13 -5.76 -4.79
N TYR A 309 -3.23 -4.80 -4.59
CA TYR A 309 -2.27 -4.39 -5.60
C TYR A 309 -1.29 -5.52 -5.99
N ILE A 310 -0.85 -6.31 -5.01
CA ILE A 310 0.04 -7.46 -5.25
C ILE A 310 -0.72 -8.59 -5.95
N GLU A 311 -1.95 -8.89 -5.53
CA GLU A 311 -2.81 -9.90 -6.15
C GLU A 311 -3.12 -9.54 -7.60
N ARG A 312 -3.46 -8.27 -7.87
CA ARG A 312 -3.69 -7.81 -9.24
C ARG A 312 -2.46 -7.96 -10.13
N PHE A 313 -1.28 -7.71 -9.57
CA PHE A 313 -0.03 -7.97 -10.28
C PHE A 313 0.14 -9.47 -10.59
N LEU A 314 -0.13 -10.36 -9.63
CA LEU A 314 -0.06 -11.81 -9.82
C LEU A 314 -1.03 -12.28 -10.91
N GLU A 315 -2.28 -11.82 -10.90
CA GLU A 315 -3.28 -12.15 -11.92
C GLU A 315 -2.81 -11.78 -13.33
N LEU A 316 -2.30 -10.55 -13.51
CA LEU A 316 -1.78 -10.09 -14.80
C LEU A 316 -0.56 -10.90 -15.24
N PHE A 317 0.29 -11.27 -14.30
CA PHE A 317 1.52 -12.01 -14.54
C PHE A 317 1.24 -13.48 -14.91
N GLU A 318 0.38 -14.17 -14.16
CA GLU A 318 -0.06 -15.54 -14.44
C GLU A 318 -0.90 -15.63 -15.70
N GLY A 319 -1.71 -14.61 -15.99
CA GLY A 319 -2.46 -14.48 -17.23
C GLY A 319 -1.60 -14.16 -18.47
N GLY A 320 -0.27 -14.07 -18.35
CA GLY A 320 0.64 -13.80 -19.48
C GLY A 320 0.62 -12.37 -20.01
N HIS A 321 -0.08 -11.45 -19.34
CA HIS A 321 -0.18 -10.04 -19.73
C HIS A 321 1.02 -9.24 -19.20
N TYR A 322 2.23 -9.62 -19.60
CA TYR A 322 3.47 -9.13 -19.00
C TYR A 322 3.71 -7.63 -19.17
N GLU A 323 3.21 -7.01 -20.25
CA GLU A 323 3.30 -5.56 -20.45
C GLU A 323 2.46 -4.79 -19.42
N ALA A 324 1.22 -5.22 -19.21
CA ALA A 324 0.35 -4.64 -18.19
C ALA A 324 0.88 -4.91 -16.77
N ALA A 325 1.39 -6.12 -16.52
CA ALA A 325 2.01 -6.48 -15.24
C ALA A 325 3.26 -5.64 -14.96
N ALA A 326 4.09 -5.37 -15.97
CA ALA A 326 5.27 -4.53 -15.87
C ALA A 326 4.90 -3.09 -15.51
N PHE A 327 3.91 -2.50 -16.20
CA PHE A 327 3.42 -1.16 -15.90
C PHE A 327 2.81 -1.07 -14.49
N HIS A 328 2.06 -2.10 -14.08
CA HIS A 328 1.48 -2.19 -12.74
C HIS A 328 2.58 -2.25 -11.67
N ALA A 329 3.57 -3.13 -11.81
CA ALA A 329 4.69 -3.21 -10.86
C ALA A 329 5.50 -1.91 -10.79
N ALA A 330 5.73 -1.24 -11.93
CA ALA A 330 6.47 0.00 -12.00
C ALA A 330 5.78 1.18 -11.30
N ASN A 331 4.45 1.20 -11.24
CA ASN A 331 3.65 2.22 -10.57
C ASN A 331 3.22 1.83 -9.14
N SER A 332 3.85 0.80 -8.59
CA SER A 332 3.49 0.27 -7.29
C SER A 332 3.61 1.30 -6.17
N PRO A 333 2.58 1.44 -5.31
CA PRO A 333 2.63 2.35 -4.18
C PRO A 333 3.78 1.97 -3.25
N HIS A 334 4.49 2.98 -2.74
CA HIS A 334 5.70 2.83 -1.92
C HIS A 334 6.82 1.98 -2.56
N GLY A 335 6.73 1.69 -3.87
CA GLY A 335 7.70 0.87 -4.58
C GLY A 335 7.73 -0.60 -4.14
N VAL A 336 6.65 -1.13 -3.54
CA VAL A 336 6.64 -2.49 -2.99
C VAL A 336 6.94 -3.54 -4.05
N LEU A 337 6.46 -3.37 -5.29
CA LEU A 337 6.79 -4.26 -6.41
C LEU A 337 8.03 -3.80 -7.21
N ARG A 338 8.64 -2.66 -6.90
CA ARG A 338 9.85 -2.13 -7.56
C ARG A 338 11.12 -2.72 -6.93
N ASN A 339 11.19 -4.06 -6.83
CA ASN A 339 12.25 -4.75 -6.11
C ASN A 339 12.90 -5.87 -6.95
N SER A 340 14.05 -6.36 -6.49
CA SER A 340 14.82 -7.41 -7.15
C SER A 340 14.05 -8.74 -7.29
N LYS A 341 13.13 -9.06 -6.37
CA LYS A 341 12.30 -10.28 -6.47
C LYS A 341 11.35 -10.20 -7.67
N THR A 342 10.66 -9.07 -7.86
CA THR A 342 9.78 -8.84 -9.01
C THR A 342 10.56 -8.88 -10.32
N MET A 343 11.74 -8.24 -10.36
CA MET A 343 12.64 -8.31 -11.52
C MET A 343 13.02 -9.75 -11.87
N LYS A 344 13.41 -10.57 -10.87
CA LYS A 344 13.77 -11.98 -11.08
C LYS A 344 12.60 -12.80 -11.64
N ARG A 345 11.36 -12.49 -11.26
CA ARG A 345 10.17 -13.13 -11.85
C ARG A 345 10.06 -12.83 -13.35
N PHE A 346 10.21 -11.57 -13.75
CA PHE A 346 10.22 -11.21 -15.18
C PHE A 346 11.39 -11.83 -15.95
N LYS A 347 12.56 -11.96 -15.31
CA LYS A 347 13.76 -12.59 -15.90
C LYS A 347 13.60 -14.11 -16.08
N ALA A 348 12.78 -14.78 -15.27
CA ALA A 348 12.56 -16.22 -15.35
C ALA A 348 11.65 -16.65 -16.52
N ILE A 349 11.00 -15.71 -17.22
CA ILE A 349 10.12 -16.02 -18.33
C ILE A 349 10.95 -16.26 -19.60
N THR A 350 10.97 -17.50 -20.07
CA THR A 350 11.66 -17.92 -21.29
C THR A 350 10.75 -17.96 -22.52
N GLU A 351 9.43 -18.13 -22.30
CA GLU A 351 8.44 -18.23 -23.37
C GLU A 351 7.56 -16.98 -23.42
N TYR A 352 7.85 -16.10 -24.36
CA TYR A 352 7.03 -14.91 -24.62
C TYR A 352 7.01 -14.58 -26.11
N LYS A 353 5.80 -14.40 -26.67
CA LYS A 353 5.58 -14.12 -28.10
C LYS A 353 5.54 -12.62 -28.44
N GLY A 354 5.89 -11.74 -27.49
CA GLY A 354 5.89 -10.29 -27.73
C GLY A 354 7.21 -9.75 -28.29
N LYS A 355 7.19 -8.47 -28.66
CA LYS A 355 8.30 -7.78 -29.34
C LYS A 355 9.56 -7.62 -28.48
N PHE A 356 9.39 -7.46 -27.17
CA PHE A 356 10.47 -7.24 -26.21
C PHE A 356 10.39 -8.27 -25.10
N SER A 357 11.52 -8.65 -24.49
CA SER A 357 11.48 -9.57 -23.35
C SER A 357 10.66 -8.97 -22.19
N PRO A 358 9.96 -9.80 -21.40
CA PRO A 358 9.22 -9.32 -20.23
C PRO A 358 10.12 -8.55 -19.23
N GLN A 359 11.39 -8.95 -19.14
CA GLN A 359 12.41 -8.24 -18.37
C GLN A 359 12.64 -6.82 -18.90
N LEU A 360 12.76 -6.62 -20.21
CA LEU A 360 12.95 -5.30 -20.81
C LEU A 360 11.71 -4.40 -20.65
N LEU A 361 10.50 -4.97 -20.80
CA LEU A 361 9.24 -4.25 -20.60
C LEU A 361 9.14 -3.70 -19.17
N PHE A 362 9.53 -4.51 -18.18
CA PHE A 362 9.60 -4.08 -16.78
C PHE A 362 10.55 -2.90 -16.59
N PHE A 363 11.76 -2.95 -17.14
CA PHE A 363 12.72 -1.84 -17.02
C PHE A 363 12.26 -0.58 -17.76
N GLN A 364 11.68 -0.71 -18.96
CA GLN A 364 11.11 0.44 -19.67
C GLN A 364 10.02 1.12 -18.83
N ALA A 365 9.08 0.35 -18.28
CA ALA A 365 8.03 0.88 -17.42
C ALA A 365 8.60 1.54 -16.15
N LEU A 366 9.60 0.92 -15.52
CA LEU A 366 10.26 1.42 -14.31
C LEU A 366 10.98 2.75 -14.53
N MET A 367 11.66 2.88 -15.66
CA MET A 367 12.33 4.13 -16.03
C MET A 367 11.29 5.20 -16.35
N ILE A 368 10.18 4.87 -17.02
CA ILE A 368 9.07 5.80 -17.28
C ILE A 368 8.47 6.35 -15.98
N SER A 369 8.23 5.49 -14.99
CA SER A 369 7.59 5.88 -13.73
C SER A 369 8.54 6.44 -12.66
N SER A 370 9.87 6.38 -12.87
CA SER A 370 10.88 6.82 -11.89
C SER A 370 10.71 8.28 -11.41
N ASN A 371 10.35 9.19 -12.30
CA ASN A 371 10.14 10.61 -11.96
C ASN A 371 8.89 10.84 -11.08
N ALA A 372 7.85 10.02 -11.25
CA ALA A 372 6.60 10.15 -10.49
C ALA A 372 6.74 9.64 -9.05
N VAL A 373 7.59 8.63 -8.84
CA VAL A 373 7.75 7.93 -7.55
C VAL A 373 8.95 8.48 -6.74
N LYS A 374 9.79 9.35 -7.32
CA LYS A 374 11.01 9.94 -6.70
C LYS A 374 12.02 8.93 -6.15
N HIS A 375 11.88 7.64 -6.46
CA HIS A 375 12.79 6.58 -6.07
C HIS A 375 13.37 5.89 -7.32
N PRO A 376 14.63 6.18 -7.67
CA PRO A 376 15.31 5.48 -8.76
C PRO A 376 15.48 3.98 -8.41
N PRO A 377 15.62 3.11 -9.42
CA PRO A 377 15.95 1.72 -9.18
C PRO A 377 17.28 1.58 -8.45
N ASP A 378 17.38 0.56 -7.60
CA ASP A 378 18.62 0.19 -6.91
C ASP A 378 19.81 0.01 -7.87
N ALA A 379 21.04 0.11 -7.37
CA ALA A 379 22.27 0.03 -8.15
C ALA A 379 22.36 -1.27 -8.97
N ASP A 380 22.07 -2.42 -8.35
CA ASP A 380 22.10 -3.72 -9.03
C ASP A 380 20.99 -3.85 -10.09
N MET A 381 19.80 -3.29 -9.82
CA MET A 381 18.70 -3.25 -10.81
C MET A 381 19.01 -2.32 -11.98
N SER A 382 19.72 -1.22 -11.74
CA SER A 382 20.16 -0.28 -12.78
C SER A 382 21.14 -0.95 -13.75
N VAL A 383 22.10 -1.73 -13.22
CA VAL A 383 23.06 -2.50 -14.03
C VAL A 383 22.35 -3.56 -14.87
N GLU A 384 21.48 -4.38 -14.26
CA GLU A 384 20.71 -5.41 -14.98
C GLU A 384 19.79 -4.81 -16.05
N GLY A 385 19.20 -3.64 -15.76
CA GLY A 385 18.33 -2.94 -16.71
C GLY A 385 19.07 -2.46 -17.95
N VAL A 386 20.25 -1.87 -17.77
CA VAL A 386 21.11 -1.45 -18.89
C VAL A 386 21.61 -2.67 -19.67
N GLN A 387 22.12 -3.70 -18.99
CA GLN A 387 22.57 -4.93 -19.67
C GLN A 387 21.43 -5.60 -20.48
N CYS A 388 20.21 -5.63 -19.94
CA CYS A 388 19.04 -6.16 -20.65
C CYS A 388 18.73 -5.32 -21.90
N ALA A 389 18.72 -3.99 -21.80
CA ALA A 389 18.48 -3.10 -22.93
C ALA A 389 19.55 -3.22 -24.03
N LEU A 390 20.82 -3.42 -23.64
CA LEU A 390 21.93 -3.63 -24.58
C LEU A 390 21.80 -4.95 -25.34
N LYS A 391 21.43 -6.04 -24.66
CA LYS A 391 21.16 -7.34 -25.32
C LYS A 391 20.07 -7.25 -26.38
N HIS A 392 19.12 -6.33 -26.21
CA HIS A 392 18.02 -6.09 -27.15
C HIS A 392 18.29 -4.90 -28.10
N ASN A 393 19.53 -4.41 -28.22
CA ASN A 393 19.94 -3.30 -29.09
C ASN A 393 19.15 -1.98 -28.89
N CYS A 394 18.65 -1.72 -27.68
CA CYS A 394 17.89 -0.51 -27.34
C CYS A 394 18.79 0.61 -26.80
N LEU A 395 19.84 0.97 -27.56
CA LEU A 395 20.84 1.97 -27.16
C LEU A 395 20.23 3.35 -26.89
N VAL A 396 19.29 3.78 -27.73
CA VAL A 396 18.60 5.07 -27.58
C VAL A 396 17.88 5.17 -26.23
N SER A 397 17.28 4.07 -25.76
CA SER A 397 16.63 4.04 -24.45
C SER A 397 17.65 4.18 -23.32
N VAL A 398 18.80 3.50 -23.42
CA VAL A 398 19.88 3.60 -22.43
C VAL A 398 20.42 5.03 -22.35
N VAL A 399 20.72 5.64 -23.49
CA VAL A 399 21.17 7.05 -23.55
C VAL A 399 20.14 7.97 -22.89
N ASN A 400 18.85 7.77 -23.20
CA ASN A 400 17.78 8.55 -22.60
C ASN A 400 17.64 8.35 -21.08
N TRP A 401 17.87 7.14 -20.57
CA TRP A 401 17.83 6.88 -19.13
C TRP A 401 19.00 7.55 -18.40
N VAL A 402 20.19 7.57 -19.01
CA VAL A 402 21.39 8.21 -18.49
C VAL A 402 21.26 9.73 -18.49
N THR A 403 20.81 10.33 -19.61
CA THR A 403 20.67 11.79 -19.72
C THR A 403 19.61 12.33 -18.76
N GLN A 404 18.53 11.58 -18.54
CA GLN A 404 17.46 11.98 -17.63
C GLN A 404 17.71 11.59 -16.17
N LYS A 405 18.91 11.08 -15.81
CA LYS A 405 19.28 10.66 -14.45
C LYS A 405 18.28 9.70 -13.81
N ARG A 406 17.74 8.76 -14.60
CA ARG A 406 16.72 7.79 -14.15
C ARG A 406 17.32 6.53 -13.52
N LEU A 407 18.66 6.44 -13.47
CA LEU A 407 19.44 5.31 -12.98
C LEU A 407 20.17 5.68 -11.69
N THR A 408 20.40 4.70 -10.83
CA THR A 408 21.34 4.86 -9.72
C THR A 408 22.75 4.55 -10.22
N TYR A 409 23.62 5.56 -10.22
CA TYR A 409 25.00 5.42 -10.70
C TYR A 409 25.85 4.59 -9.74
N SER A 410 26.60 3.64 -10.28
CA SER A 410 27.54 2.78 -9.57
C SER A 410 28.75 2.48 -10.44
N GLU A 411 29.86 2.05 -9.84
CA GLU A 411 31.09 1.68 -10.56
C GLU A 411 30.83 0.57 -11.60
N LYS A 412 30.08 -0.46 -11.21
CA LYS A 412 29.65 -1.55 -12.10
C LYS A 412 28.79 -1.05 -13.27
N LEU A 413 27.98 -0.01 -13.05
CA LEU A 413 27.18 0.60 -14.12
C LEU A 413 28.09 1.36 -15.10
N ALA A 414 29.10 2.06 -14.59
CA ALA A 414 30.09 2.72 -15.41
C ALA A 414 30.85 1.72 -16.29
N GLU A 415 31.28 0.58 -15.76
CA GLU A 415 31.93 -0.49 -16.55
C GLU A 415 31.09 -0.96 -17.74
N VAL A 416 29.76 -1.01 -17.58
CA VAL A 416 28.83 -1.43 -18.65
C VAL A 416 28.60 -0.32 -19.68
N ILE A 417 28.59 0.95 -19.26
CA ILE A 417 28.26 2.09 -20.13
C ILE A 417 29.50 2.66 -20.84
N VAL A 418 30.66 2.67 -20.19
CA VAL A 418 31.91 3.24 -20.71
C VAL A 418 32.27 2.70 -22.10
N PRO A 419 32.20 1.37 -22.39
CA PRO A 419 32.47 0.85 -23.72
C PRO A 419 31.56 1.42 -24.82
N LEU A 420 30.35 1.86 -24.47
CA LEU A 420 29.39 2.45 -25.41
C LEU A 420 29.70 3.92 -25.73
N LEU A 421 30.36 4.62 -24.80
CA LEU A 421 30.83 6.00 -25.00
C LEU A 421 32.07 6.08 -25.90
N TYR A 422 32.82 4.97 -26.05
CA TYR A 422 33.97 4.87 -26.95
C TYR A 422 33.60 4.40 -28.38
N LEU A 423 32.34 4.01 -28.61
CA LEU A 423 31.83 3.54 -29.92
C LEU A 423 30.92 4.56 -30.61
N ALA A 424 30.65 5.70 -29.97
CA ALA A 424 29.99 6.88 -30.54
C ALA A 424 31.02 7.98 -30.76
#